data_AF-A0A931KVB1-F1
#
_entry.id   AF-A0A931KVB1-F1
#
_cell.length_a   1.000
_cell.length_b   1.000
_cell.length_c   1.000
_cell.angle_alpha   90.00
_cell.angle_beta   90.00
_cell.angle_gamma   90.00
#
_symmetry.space_group_name_H-M   'P 1'
#
loop_
_entity.id
_entity.type
_entity.pdbx_description
1 polymer ?
#
loop_
_entity_poly.entity_id
_entity_poly.type
_entity_poly.pdbx_seq_one_letter_code
_entity_poly.pdbx_strand_id
1 'polypeptide(L)' 'MTGPGATDGGGGPQAPLHVTDVPAARLPAVSEGGDPACWLDRVCPECGRIADAPAPTCPACGSAYPD' A
#
# COMPACT_ATOMS: atom_id res chain seq x y z
N MET A 1 36.92 40.39 12.44
CA MET A 1 36.18 40.15 13.71
C MET A 1 34.77 39.62 13.46
N THR A 2 34.50 38.89 12.37
CA THR A 2 33.25 38.14 12.16
C THR A 2 33.60 36.89 11.34
N GLY A 3 33.52 35.71 11.93
CA GLY A 3 33.91 34.44 11.31
C GLY A 3 32.82 33.84 10.41
N PRO A 4 33.14 32.85 9.56
CA PRO A 4 32.14 32.09 8.84
C PRO A 4 31.42 31.16 9.82
N GLY A 5 30.09 31.30 9.92
CA GLY A 5 29.25 30.45 10.74
C GLY A 5 29.43 28.98 10.36
N ALA A 6 29.75 28.17 11.36
CA ALA A 6 29.82 26.73 11.26
C ALA A 6 28.46 26.17 10.80
N THR A 7 28.48 25.27 9.83
CA THR A 7 27.33 24.47 9.42
C THR A 7 27.00 23.48 10.54
N ASP A 8 25.83 23.61 11.17
CA ASP A 8 25.30 22.60 12.07
C ASP A 8 24.97 21.32 11.29
N GLY A 9 25.93 20.40 11.29
CA GLY A 9 25.73 19.01 10.93
C GLY A 9 24.85 18.32 11.98
N GLY A 10 23.54 18.41 11.81
CA GLY A 10 22.54 17.69 12.60
C GLY A 10 22.01 16.45 11.89
N GLY A 11 22.89 15.59 11.37
CA GLY A 11 22.51 14.30 10.77
C GLY A 11 22.22 13.25 11.85
N GLY A 12 21.22 13.50 12.70
CA GLY A 12 20.69 12.43 13.56
C GLY A 12 20.08 11.35 12.66
N PRO A 13 20.18 10.05 12.98
CA PRO A 13 19.50 9.03 12.20
C PRO A 13 18.00 9.29 12.33
N GLN A 14 17.40 9.84 11.28
CA GLN A 14 15.96 9.78 11.07
C GLN A 14 15.65 8.32 10.74
N ALA A 15 15.77 7.44 11.73
CA ALA A 15 15.27 6.09 11.61
C ALA A 15 13.74 6.25 11.47
N PRO A 16 13.12 5.80 10.36
CA PRO A 16 11.67 5.71 10.36
C PRO A 16 11.29 4.79 11.52
N LEU A 17 10.22 5.13 12.23
CA LEU A 17 9.52 4.20 13.09
C LEU A 17 9.05 3.05 12.18
N HIS A 18 9.91 2.04 12.07
CA HIS A 18 9.70 0.84 11.29
C HIS A 18 8.66 0.02 12.04
N VAL A 19 7.71 -0.53 11.29
CA VAL A 19 6.50 -1.22 11.76
C VAL A 19 6.77 -2.54 12.51
N THR A 20 7.97 -2.76 13.04
CA THR A 20 8.43 -4.08 13.49
C THR A 20 8.41 -4.29 15.00
N ASP A 21 7.70 -3.49 15.78
CA ASP A 21 7.50 -3.79 17.21
C ASP A 21 6.02 -3.84 17.58
N VAL A 22 5.37 -4.94 17.17
CA VAL A 22 4.09 -5.35 17.72
C VAL A 22 4.31 -6.72 18.38
N PRO A 23 4.26 -6.82 19.73
CA PRO A 23 4.41 -8.10 20.40
C PRO A 23 3.24 -9.01 20.05
N ALA A 24 3.54 -10.14 19.41
CA ALA A 24 2.58 -11.13 18.96
C ALA A 24 1.97 -11.89 20.15
N ALA A 25 1.03 -11.26 20.86
CA ALA A 25 0.08 -12.01 21.65
C ALA A 25 -0.70 -12.92 20.69
N ARG A 26 -0.72 -14.24 20.97
CA ARG A 26 -1.44 -15.22 20.14
C ARG A 26 -2.95 -14.94 20.21
N LEU A 27 -3.42 -14.09 19.30
CA LEU A 27 -4.83 -14.01 18.94
C LEU A 27 -5.25 -15.41 18.45
N PRO A 28 -6.46 -15.89 18.78
CA PRO A 28 -6.99 -17.10 18.14
C PRO A 28 -6.89 -16.88 16.63
N ALA A 29 -6.47 -17.91 15.89
CA ALA A 29 -6.41 -17.87 14.43
C ALA A 29 -7.85 -17.69 13.91
N VAL A 30 -8.31 -16.44 13.89
CA VAL A 30 -9.34 -16.01 12.96
C VAL A 30 -8.80 -16.44 11.61
N SER A 31 -9.58 -17.30 10.92
CA SER A 31 -9.29 -17.75 9.57
C SER A 31 -8.64 -16.60 8.85
N GLU A 32 -7.38 -16.80 8.46
CA GLU A 32 -6.53 -15.79 7.85
C GLU A 32 -7.40 -15.02 6.86
N GLY A 33 -7.57 -13.71 7.11
CA GLY A 33 -8.19 -12.81 6.16
C GLY A 33 -7.27 -12.66 4.96
N GLY A 34 -7.06 -13.76 4.23
CA GLY A 34 -6.71 -13.72 2.85
C GLY A 34 -7.90 -13.07 2.20
N ASP A 35 -7.67 -11.91 1.61
CA ASP A 35 -8.65 -11.43 0.69
C ASP A 35 -8.90 -12.54 -0.35
N PRO A 36 -10.13 -13.07 -0.50
CA PRO A 36 -10.39 -13.84 -1.69
C PRO A 36 -10.12 -12.85 -2.81
N ALA A 37 -9.12 -13.12 -3.65
CA ALA A 37 -8.71 -12.25 -4.76
C ALA A 37 -9.86 -11.86 -5.74
N CYS A 38 -11.10 -12.26 -5.45
CA CYS A 38 -12.32 -11.85 -6.10
C CYS A 38 -12.60 -10.33 -6.08
N TRP A 39 -11.91 -9.49 -5.29
CA TRP A 39 -11.90 -8.04 -5.58
C TRP A 39 -10.74 -7.56 -6.44
N LEU A 40 -9.63 -8.29 -6.54
CA LEU A 40 -8.58 -8.03 -7.52
C LEU A 40 -9.08 -8.25 -8.94
N ASP A 41 -9.95 -9.23 -9.17
CA ASP A 41 -10.59 -9.47 -10.48
C ASP A 41 -11.49 -8.29 -10.91
N ARG A 42 -11.85 -7.39 -9.98
CA ARG A 42 -12.61 -6.17 -10.26
C ARG A 42 -11.73 -4.96 -10.53
N VAL A 43 -10.41 -5.07 -10.35
CA VAL A 43 -9.44 -4.02 -10.64
C VAL A 43 -9.04 -4.15 -12.11
N CYS A 44 -9.23 -3.09 -12.89
CA CYS A 44 -8.80 -3.07 -14.27
C CYS A 44 -7.25 -3.08 -14.33
N PRO A 45 -6.62 -4.04 -15.04
CA PRO A 45 -5.16 -4.13 -15.10
C PRO A 45 -4.50 -2.98 -15.87
N GLU A 46 -5.27 -2.32 -16.75
CA GLU A 46 -4.77 -1.23 -17.60
C GLU A 46 -4.85 0.14 -16.91
N CYS A 47 -5.92 0.42 -16.17
CA CYS A 47 -6.16 1.75 -15.58
C CYS A 47 -6.35 1.78 -14.07
N GLY A 48 -6.38 0.62 -13.40
CA GLY A 48 -6.50 0.50 -11.95
C GLY A 48 -7.88 0.84 -11.37
N ARG A 49 -8.90 1.13 -12.21
CA ARG A 49 -10.26 1.38 -11.71
C ARG A 49 -10.87 0.09 -11.16
N ILE A 50 -11.63 0.22 -10.08
CA ILE A 50 -12.45 -0.87 -9.51
C ILE A 50 -13.86 -0.82 -10.11
N ALA A 51 -14.38 -1.96 -10.57
CA ALA A 51 -15.76 -2.08 -11.04
C ALA A 51 -16.77 -2.06 -9.88
N ASP A 52 -17.80 -1.23 -9.98
CA ASP A 52 -18.91 -1.21 -9.02
C ASP A 52 -19.76 -2.50 -9.07
N ALA A 53 -19.85 -3.14 -10.24
CA ALA A 53 -20.56 -4.39 -10.48
C ALA A 53 -19.78 -5.27 -11.49
N PRO A 54 -19.97 -6.61 -11.48
CA PRO A 54 -19.34 -7.50 -12.45
C PRO A 54 -19.67 -7.09 -13.90
N ALA A 55 -18.63 -6.87 -14.70
CA ALA A 55 -18.75 -6.47 -16.10
C ALA A 55 -17.62 -7.11 -16.91
N PRO A 56 -17.85 -7.46 -18.18
CA PRO A 56 -16.80 -8.06 -19.02
C PRO A 56 -15.73 -7.04 -19.45
N THR A 57 -16.04 -5.73 -19.43
CA THR A 57 -15.14 -4.66 -19.86
C THR A 57 -15.18 -3.46 -18.92
N CYS A 58 -14.07 -2.72 -18.85
CA CYS A 58 -13.93 -1.54 -18.01
C CYS A 58 -14.69 -0.35 -18.61
N PRO A 59 -15.63 0.28 -17.88
CA PRO A 59 -16.39 1.43 -18.40
C PRO A 59 -15.55 2.71 -18.55
N ALA A 60 -14.33 2.72 -18.01
CA ALA A 60 -13.43 3.88 -18.10
C ALA A 60 -12.54 3.85 -19.35
N CYS A 61 -11.98 2.69 -19.69
CA CYS A 61 -10.96 2.55 -20.72
C CYS A 61 -11.29 1.50 -21.80
N GLY A 62 -12.27 0.64 -21.57
CA GLY A 62 -12.73 -0.38 -22.53
C GLY A 62 -11.95 -1.70 -22.53
N SER A 63 -10.93 -1.89 -21.70
CA SER A 63 -10.20 -3.17 -21.59
C SER A 63 -11.08 -4.27 -20.99
N ALA A 64 -10.80 -5.53 -21.32
CA ALA A 64 -11.44 -6.67 -20.68
C ALA A 64 -10.93 -6.85 -19.24
N TYR A 65 -11.78 -7.32 -18.33
CA TYR A 65 -11.34 -7.82 -17.03
C TYR A 65 -10.78 -9.25 -17.16
N PRO A 66 -9.86 -9.68 -16.27
CA PRO A 66 -9.46 -11.08 -16.18
C PRO A 66 -10.64 -11.97 -15.76
N ASP A 67 -10.71 -13.20 -16.30
CA ASP A 67 -11.69 -14.23 -15.94
C ASP A 67 -11.43 -14.84 -14.55
#